data_AF-A0A1H3JK22-F1
#
_entry.id   AF-A0A1H3JK22-F1
#
_cell.length_a   1.000
_cell.length_b   1.000
_cell.length_c   1.000
_cell.angle_alpha   90.00
_cell.angle_beta   90.00
_cell.angle_gamma   90.00
#
_symmetry.space_group_name_H-M   'P 1'
#
loop_
_entity.id
_entity.type
_entity.pdbx_description
1 polymer ?
#
loop_
_entity_poly.entity_id
_entity_poly.type
_entity_poly.pdbx_seq_one_letter_code
_entity_poly.pdbx_strand_id
1 'polypeptide(L)' 'MKTFACGDVVPGCTAHFTAVDEAAVPSLVAAHASADHGLATVPPELVQAARGALVSV' A
#
# COMPACT_ATOMS: atom_id res chain seq x y z
N MET A 1 -4.54 -7.03 -13.41
CA MET A 1 -3.51 -6.62 -12.43
C MET A 1 -4.16 -5.70 -11.41
N LYS A 2 -3.46 -5.29 -10.35
CA LYS A 2 -4.00 -4.37 -9.35
C LYS A 2 -3.07 -3.18 -9.14
N THR A 3 -3.64 -2.00 -8.91
CA THR A 3 -2.87 -0.78 -8.60
C THR A 3 -3.34 -0.19 -7.28
N PHE A 4 -2.40 0.39 -6.55
CA PHE A 4 -2.64 1.07 -5.28
C PHE A 4 -1.84 2.38 -5.23
N ALA A 5 -2.49 3.48 -4.86
CA ALA A 5 -1.83 4.73 -4.54
C ALA A 5 -1.76 4.90 -3.02
N CYS A 6 -0.55 5.04 -2.47
CA CYS A 6 -0.39 5.26 -1.03
C CYS A 6 -1.09 6.55 -0.56
N GLY A 7 -1.16 7.55 -1.44
CA GLY A 7 -1.85 8.81 -1.19
C GLY A 7 -3.34 8.69 -0.84
N ASP A 8 -3.99 7.59 -1.23
CA ASP A 8 -5.39 7.31 -0.85
C ASP A 8 -5.54 6.97 0.64
N VAL A 9 -4.44 6.56 1.30
CA VAL A 9 -4.41 6.16 2.72
C VAL A 9 -3.57 7.12 3.56
N VAL A 10 -2.45 7.61 3.03
CA VAL A 10 -1.52 8.52 3.70
C VAL A 10 -1.45 9.83 2.91
N PRO A 11 -2.14 10.89 3.37
CA PRO A 11 -2.12 12.20 2.71
C PRO A 11 -0.69 12.72 2.54
N GLY A 12 -0.35 13.15 1.32
CA GLY A 12 0.97 13.67 0.99
C GLY A 12 1.96 12.62 0.48
N CYS A 13 1.63 11.32 0.52
CA CYS A 13 2.42 10.30 -0.14
C CYS A 13 2.04 10.19 -1.63
N THR A 14 3.04 10.18 -2.51
CA THR A 14 2.84 10.06 -3.97
C THR A 14 3.18 8.68 -4.52
N ALA A 15 3.56 7.73 -3.65
CA ALA A 15 3.96 6.38 -4.04
C ALA A 15 2.79 5.64 -4.69
N HIS A 16 3.08 4.97 -5.81
CA HIS A 16 2.15 4.13 -6.55
C HIS A 16 2.75 2.74 -6.74
N PHE A 17 1.91 1.72 -6.61
CA PHE A 17 2.31 0.33 -6.72
C PHE A 17 1.42 -0.37 -7.73
N THR A 18 2.04 -1.24 -8.52
CA THR A 18 1.34 -2.21 -9.35
C THR A 18 1.68 -3.60 -8.86
N ALA A 19 0.67 -4.39 -8.59
CA ALA A 19 0.77 -5.76 -8.13
C ALA A 19 0.10 -6.70 -9.12
N VAL A 20 0.62 -7.93 -9.21
CA VAL A 20 0.05 -8.97 -10.08
C VAL A 20 -1.39 -9.32 -9.65
N ASP A 21 -1.62 -9.34 -8.33
CA ASP A 21 -2.89 -9.59 -7.68
C ASP A 21 -2.99 -8.79 -6.37
N GLU A 22 -4.15 -8.87 -5.71
CA GLU A 22 -4.39 -8.20 -4.42
C GLU A 22 -3.48 -8.73 -3.31
N ALA A 23 -3.11 -10.02 -3.33
CA ALA A 23 -2.34 -10.65 -2.26
C ALA A 23 -0.89 -10.13 -2.20
N ALA A 24 -0.36 -9.63 -3.32
CA ALA A 24 0.97 -9.03 -3.38
C ALA A 24 1.05 -7.58 -2.85
N VAL A 25 -0.09 -6.87 -2.73
CA VAL A 25 -0.13 -5.45 -2.33
C VAL A 25 0.35 -5.22 -0.89
N PRO A 26 -0.09 -5.99 0.14
CA PRO A 26 0.34 -5.78 1.52
C PRO A 26 1.87 -5.81 1.69
N SER A 27 2.54 -6.70 0.96
CA SER A 27 4.00 -6.82 1.00
C SER A 27 4.68 -5.58 0.42
N LEU A 28 4.15 -5.01 -0.67
CA LEU A 28 4.67 -3.77 -1.26
C LEU A 28 4.46 -2.57 -0.33
N VAL A 29 3.28 -2.48 0.29
CA VAL A 29 2.95 -1.43 1.26
C VAL A 29 3.84 -1.54 2.50
N ALA A 30 4.06 -2.75 3.02
CA ALA A 30 4.93 -2.97 4.17
C ALA A 30 6.39 -2.59 3.89
N ALA A 31 6.91 -2.95 2.71
CA ALA A 31 8.25 -2.57 2.28
C ALA A 31 8.40 -1.04 2.18
N HIS A 32 7.43 -0.37 1.56
CA HIS A 32 7.40 1.10 1.45
C HIS A 32 7.30 1.79 2.81
N ALA A 33 6.37 1.36 3.67
CA ALA A 33 6.18 1.93 5.00
C ALA A 33 7.46 1.85 5.84
N SER A 34 8.17 0.72 5.78
CA SER A 34 9.44 0.55 6.48
C SER A 34 10.55 1.45 5.91
N ALA A 35 10.70 1.49 4.58
CA ALA A 35 11.80 2.21 3.93
C ALA A 35 11.64 3.74 3.95
N ASP A 36 10.45 4.25 3.64
CA ASP A 36 10.22 5.67 3.41
C ASP A 36 9.65 6.40 4.63
N HIS A 37 9.01 5.67 5.55
CA HIS A 37 8.34 6.25 6.73
C HIS A 37 8.91 5.76 8.06
N GLY A 38 9.88 4.84 8.04
CA GLY A 38 10.47 4.27 9.27
C GLY A 38 9.48 3.46 10.10
N LEU A 39 8.37 3.01 9.51
CA LEU A 39 7.38 2.18 10.19
C LEU A 39 7.90 0.74 10.27
N ALA A 40 8.48 0.39 11.41
CA ALA A 40 8.93 -0.97 11.71
C ALA A 40 7.76 -1.98 11.73
N THR A 41 6.57 -1.51 12.08
CA THR A 41 5.34 -2.31 12.10
C THR A 41 4.24 -1.56 11.39
N VAL A 42 3.65 -2.17 10.36
CA VAL A 42 2.49 -1.61 9.68
C VAL A 42 1.22 -2.05 10.43
N PRO A 43 0.38 -1.10 10.87
CA PRO A 43 -0.87 -1.44 11.54
C PRO A 43 -1.81 -2.23 10.61
N PRO A 44 -2.55 -3.21 11.12
CA PRO A 44 -3.47 -4.02 10.30
C PRO A 44 -4.54 -3.18 9.61
N GLU A 45 -4.99 -2.08 10.22
CA GLU A 45 -5.95 -1.15 9.61
C GLU A 45 -5.39 -0.47 8.35
N LEU A 46 -4.09 -0.20 8.30
CA LEU A 46 -3.45 0.43 7.14
C LEU A 46 -3.38 -0.57 5.97
N VAL A 47 -3.13 -1.84 6.28
CA VAL A 47 -3.20 -2.92 5.29
C VAL A 47 -4.63 -3.10 4.78
N GLN A 48 -5.65 -3.04 5.64
CA GLN A 48 -7.05 -3.14 5.19
C GLN A 48 -7.46 -1.93 4.35
N ALA A 49 -7.06 -0.72 4.73
CA ALA A 49 -7.31 0.49 3.95
C ALA A 49 -6.66 0.40 2.56
N ALA A 50 -5.40 -0.06 2.49
CA ALA A 50 -4.71 -0.26 1.24
C ALA A 50 -5.41 -1.28 0.34
N ARG A 51 -5.92 -2.38 0.91
CA ARG A 51 -6.71 -3.39 0.17
C ARG A 51 -8.02 -2.81 -0.35
N GLY A 52 -8.71 -2.01 0.45
CA GLY A 52 -9.97 -1.35 0.07
C GLY A 52 -9.79 -0.31 -1.05
N ALA A 53 -8.61 0.29 -1.18
CA ALA A 53 -8.27 1.26 -2.21
C ALA A 53 -7.80 0.63 -3.53
N LEU A 54 -7.76 -0.70 -3.64
CA LEU A 54 -7.24 -1.37 -4.83
C LEU A 54 -8.15 -1.20 -6.04
N VAL A 55 -7.54 -0.78 -7.15
CA VAL A 55 -8.21 -0.68 -8.46
C VAL A 55 -7.67 -1.73 -9.42
N SER A 56 -8.58 -2.30 -10.23
CA SER A 56 -8.21 -3.22 -11.32
C SER A 56 -7.67 -2.44 -12.51
N VAL A 57 -6.59 -2.96 -13.11
CA VAL A 57 -6.03 -2.48 -14.39
C VAL A 57 -5.76 -3.63 -15.32
#